data_AF-A0A4V1R025-F1
#
_entry.id   AF-A0A4V1R025-F1
#
_cell.length_a   1.000
_cell.length_b   1.000
_cell.length_c   1.000
_cell.angle_alpha   90.00
_cell.angle_beta   90.00
_cell.angle_gamma   90.00
#
_symmetry.space_group_name_H-M   'P 1'
#
loop_
_entity.id
_entity.type
_entity.pdbx_description
1 polymer ?
#
loop_
_entity_poly.entity_id
_entity_poly.type
_entity_poly.pdbx_seq_one_letter_code
_entity_poly.pdbx_strand_id
1 'polypeptide(L)' 'MKVQEDTILENFPLFCPKRRQETLINVEQLNMAVIKEPDAKTQSR' A
#
# COMPACT_ATOMS: atom_id res chain seq x y z
N MET A 1 3.76 -14.67 7.33
CA MET A 1 2.46 -14.63 6.63
C MET A 1 2.73 -14.82 5.15
N LYS A 2 2.08 -15.80 4.51
CA LYS A 2 2.15 -16.01 3.06
C LYS A 2 0.82 -15.55 2.49
N VAL A 3 0.86 -14.69 1.47
CA VAL A 3 -0.35 -14.32 0.72
C VAL A 3 -0.58 -15.45 -0.29
N GLN A 4 -1.73 -16.09 -0.23
CA GLN A 4 -2.16 -17.12 -1.18
C GLN A 4 -3.17 -16.52 -2.16
N GLU A 5 -3.51 -17.23 -3.24
CA GLU A 5 -4.42 -16.74 -4.29
C GLU A 5 -5.83 -16.41 -3.77
N ASP A 6 -6.26 -17.05 -2.70
CA ASP A 6 -7.53 -16.85 -1.99
C ASP A 6 -7.46 -15.75 -0.91
N THR A 7 -6.29 -15.13 -0.72
CA THR A 7 -6.10 -14.09 0.29
C THR A 7 -6.49 -12.72 -0.26
N ILE A 8 -7.42 -12.06 0.42
CA ILE A 8 -7.81 -10.67 0.17
C ILE A 8 -7.32 -9.81 1.33
N LEU A 9 -6.59 -8.74 1.01
CA LEU A 9 -6.15 -7.71 1.96
C LEU A 9 -6.71 -6.37 1.48
N GLU A 10 -7.58 -5.75 2.26
CA GLU A 10 -8.14 -4.43 1.94
C GLU A 10 -7.60 -3.38 2.90
N ASN A 11 -7.26 -2.20 2.38
CA ASN A 11 -6.74 -1.06 3.15
C ASN A 11 -5.59 -1.45 4.09
N PHE A 12 -4.71 -2.35 3.63
CA PHE A 12 -3.63 -2.85 4.45
C PHE A 12 -2.45 -1.86 4.43
N PRO A 13 -1.94 -1.41 5.58
CA PRO A 13 -0.80 -0.52 5.63
C PRO A 13 0.49 -1.28 5.34
N LEU A 14 1.18 -0.89 4.28
CA LEU A 14 2.52 -1.37 3.94
C LEU A 14 3.55 -0.30 4.30
N PHE A 15 4.41 -0.57 5.28
CA PHE A 15 5.48 0.35 5.64
C PHE A 15 6.59 0.36 4.59
N CYS A 16 6.90 1.55 4.06
CA CYS A 16 8.02 1.77 3.14
C CYS A 16 9.21 2.38 3.90
N PRO A 17 10.27 1.59 4.21
CA PRO A 17 11.42 2.10 4.96
C PRO A 17 12.21 3.18 4.20
N LYS A 18 12.14 3.20 2.85
CA LYS A 18 12.82 4.22 2.03
C LYS A 18 12.21 5.62 2.17
N ARG A 19 10.89 5.71 2.36
CA ARG A 19 10.19 6.99 2.57
C ARG A 19 9.83 7.26 4.02
N ARG A 20 9.98 6.26 4.91
CA ARG A 20 9.51 6.27 6.31
C ARG A 20 8.02 6.62 6.38
N GLN A 21 7.26 6.11 5.43
CA GLN A 21 5.81 6.33 5.30
C GLN A 21 5.12 4.99 5.14
N GLU A 22 3.90 4.92 5.62
CA GLU A 22 3.00 3.81 5.33
C GLU A 22 2.23 4.11 4.05
N THR A 23 1.84 3.07 3.32
CA THR A 23 1.04 3.18 2.12
C THR A 23 -0.08 2.16 2.19
N LEU A 24 -1.32 2.59 2.00
CA LEU A 24 -2.46 1.69 1.96
C LEU A 24 -2.45 0.91 0.64
N ILE A 25 -2.56 -0.41 0.75
CA ILE A 25 -2.62 -1.30 -0.39
C ILE A 25 -3.83 -2.21 -0.31
N ASN A 26 -4.35 -2.58 -1.47
CA ASN A 26 -5.26 -3.69 -1.65
C ASN A 26 -4.50 -4.84 -2.32
N VAL A 27 -4.72 -6.07 -1.86
CA VAL A 27 -4.21 -7.28 -2.49
C VAL A 27 -5.36 -8.23 -2.71
N GLU A 28 -5.57 -8.63 -3.96
CA GLU A 28 -6.59 -9.61 -4.34
C GLU A 28 -6.01 -10.53 -5.41
N GLN A 29 -6.09 -11.86 -5.21
CA GLN A 29 -5.58 -12.85 -6.17
C GLN A 29 -4.12 -12.57 -6.61
N LEU A 30 -3.26 -12.23 -5.64
CA LEU A 30 -1.86 -11.83 -5.84
C LEU A 30 -1.65 -10.51 -6.63
N ASN A 31 -2.73 -9.82 -7.01
CA ASN A 31 -2.64 -8.48 -7.59
C ASN A 31 -2.61 -7.44 -6.47
N MET A 32 -1.51 -6.69 -6.40
CA MET A 32 -1.36 -5.59 -5.46
C MET A 32 -1.70 -4.27 -6.14
N ALA A 33 -2.66 -3.54 -5.58
CA ALA A 33 -3.02 -2.19 -5.97
C ALA A 33 -2.68 -1.22 -4.84
N VAL A 34 -1.98 -0.14 -5.16
CA VAL A 34 -1.78 0.95 -4.21
C VAL A 34 -3.06 1.78 -4.17
N ILE A 35 -3.64 1.90 -2.97
CA ILE A 35 -4.70 2.88 -2.73
C ILE A 35 -3.97 4.22 -2.70
N LYS A 36 -4.06 4.96 -3.80
CA LYS A 36 -3.48 6.31 -3.88
C LYS A 36 -4.13 7.15 -2.78
N GLU A 37 -3.48 7.25 -1.64
CA GLU A 37 -3.61 8.43 -0.80
C GLU A 37 -3.22 9.61 -1.69
N PRO A 38 -3.99 10.71 -1.68
CA PRO A 38 -3.71 11.85 -2.55
C PRO A 38 -2.26 12.26 -2.29
N ASP A 39 -1.43 12.15 -3.34
CA ASP A 39 -0.01 12.51 -3.33
C ASP A 39 0.14 13.78 -2.49
N ALA A 40 0.70 13.63 -1.29
CA ALA A 40 0.92 14.75 -0.41
C ALA A 40 1.91 15.64 -1.17
N LYS A 41 1.38 16.66 -1.86
CA LYS A 41 2.15 17.70 -2.52
C LYS A 41 3.10 18.24 -1.48
N THR A 42 4.33 17.74 -1.48
CA THR A 42 5.37 18.32 -0.65
C THR A 42 5.74 19.57 -1.42
N GLN A 43 5.04 20.67 -1.12
CA GLN A 43 5.40 21.98 -1.60
C GLN A 43 6.67 22.36 -0.86
N SER A 44 7.82 21.97 -1.40
CA SER A 44 9.10 22.54 -1.00
C SER A 44 9.02 24.05 -1.26
N ARG A 45 9.11 24.83 -0.18
CA ARG A 45 9.37 26.26 -0.22
C ARG A 45 10.80 26.51 0.25
#